data_AF-A0A6B1AE94-F1
#
_entry.id   AF-A0A6B1AE94-F1
#
_cell.length_a   1.000
_cell.length_b   1.000
_cell.length_c   1.000
_cell.angle_alpha   90.00
_cell.angle_beta   90.00
_cell.angle_gamma   90.00
#
_symmetry.space_group_name_H-M   'P 1'
#
loop_
_entity.id
_entity.type
_entity.pdbx_description
1 polymer ?
#
loop_
_entity_poly.entity_id
_entity_poly.type
_entity_poly.pdbx_seq_one_letter_code
_entity_poly.pdbx_strand_id
1 'polypeptide(L)'
;MPVPSVIEVKPLDGQRIWLRFADGCAGDIDLSVGGFLDDQPELKELLQDREFFSKIAWLEDSYLGWSPHQWVDTTGLYASLNGRTMQEQVAMLDAARVPSERPLRLLEAEPLTGYRLRLKYSDGVCGIVDMSHLVGSGVFALWSDPASFQRARVDGWGDYVYWNDQVDSCALDLYERITGIDAHGFRAAGTPIRSPD
;
A
#
# COMPACT_ATOMS: atom_id res chain seq x y z
N MET A 1 13.54 -13.54 0.28
CA MET A 1 14.12 -12.91 1.49
C MET A 1 13.30 -11.67 1.77
N PRO A 2 12.88 -11.39 3.02
CA PRO A 2 12.21 -10.15 3.37
C PRO A 2 13.11 -8.93 3.08
N VAL A 3 12.53 -7.72 3.04
CA VAL A 3 13.32 -6.49 3.03
C VAL A 3 14.23 -6.54 4.25
N PRO A 4 15.54 -6.31 4.11
CA PRO A 4 16.43 -6.30 5.26
C PRO A 4 15.95 -5.23 6.25
N SER A 5 16.13 -5.43 7.55
CA SER A 5 15.77 -4.41 8.52
C SER A 5 16.65 -3.17 8.34
N VAL A 6 16.06 -1.97 8.52
CA VAL A 6 16.84 -0.73 8.64
C VAL A 6 17.56 -0.73 9.97
N ILE A 7 18.88 -0.67 9.95
CA ILE A 7 19.74 -0.70 11.14
C ILE A 7 20.31 0.67 11.50
N GLU A 8 20.17 1.66 10.62
CA GLU A 8 20.62 3.02 10.89
C GLU A 8 19.81 4.01 10.05
N VAL A 9 19.42 5.14 10.68
CA VAL A 9 18.75 6.27 10.05
C VAL A 9 19.36 7.57 10.56
N LYS A 10 19.55 8.53 9.67
CA LYS A 10 20.03 9.89 9.99
C LYS A 10 19.24 10.93 9.19
N PRO A 11 18.59 11.91 9.85
CA PRO A 11 18.02 13.04 9.13
C PRO A 11 19.15 13.91 8.54
N LEU A 12 18.96 14.35 7.30
CA LEU A 12 19.80 15.29 6.57
C LEU A 12 19.01 16.59 6.29
N ASP A 13 19.64 17.56 5.63
CA ASP A 13 18.96 18.79 5.22
C ASP A 13 17.98 18.54 4.05
N GLY A 14 16.91 19.33 4.00
CA GLY A 14 15.98 19.35 2.87
C GLY A 14 15.10 18.10 2.74
N GLN A 15 14.53 17.60 3.84
CA GLN A 15 13.70 16.38 3.89
C GLN A 15 14.42 15.11 3.41
N ARG A 16 15.75 15.11 3.46
CA ARG A 16 16.56 13.95 3.11
C ARG A 16 16.86 13.12 4.33
N ILE A 17 16.97 11.82 4.14
CA ILE A 17 17.43 10.87 5.16
C ILE A 17 18.56 10.04 4.57
N TRP A 18 19.56 9.72 5.39
CA TRP A 18 20.49 8.63 5.09
C TRP A 18 20.06 7.39 5.85
N LEU A 19 20.07 6.25 5.17
CA LEU A 19 19.63 4.97 5.72
C LEU A 19 20.68 3.89 5.47
N ARG A 20 20.73 2.89 6.35
CA ARG A 20 21.47 1.65 6.14
C ARG A 20 20.65 0.43 6.52
N PHE A 21 20.61 -0.53 5.61
CA PHE A 21 19.94 -1.81 5.73
C PHE A 21 20.91 -2.89 6.22
N ALA A 22 20.36 -3.94 6.85
CA ALA A 22 21.14 -5.03 7.43
C ALA A 22 22.00 -5.82 6.42
N ASP A 23 21.64 -5.78 5.14
CA ASP A 23 22.40 -6.40 4.05
C ASP A 23 23.56 -5.52 3.53
N GLY A 24 23.72 -4.32 4.08
CA GLY A 24 24.73 -3.34 3.69
C GLY A 24 24.27 -2.33 2.63
N CYS A 25 23.06 -2.45 2.08
CA CYS A 25 22.49 -1.42 1.22
C CYS A 25 22.33 -0.12 2.02
N ALA A 26 22.84 1.00 1.50
CA ALA A 26 22.80 2.28 2.20
C ALA A 26 22.82 3.44 1.22
N GLY A 27 22.28 4.58 1.63
CA GLY A 27 22.34 5.79 0.83
C GLY A 27 21.38 6.87 1.30
N ASP A 28 21.43 7.98 0.58
CA ASP A 28 20.57 9.13 0.80
C ASP A 28 19.27 8.96 0.02
N ILE A 29 18.16 9.26 0.67
CA ILE A 29 16.84 9.35 0.05
C ILE A 29 16.30 10.75 0.31
N ASP A 30 15.79 11.37 -0.74
CA ASP A 30 14.99 12.57 -0.65
C ASP A 30 13.52 12.17 -0.56
N LEU A 31 12.90 12.39 0.60
CA LEU A 31 11.50 12.02 0.84
C LEU A 31 10.51 12.95 0.13
N SER A 32 10.96 14.11 -0.34
CA SER A 32 10.10 15.07 -1.05
C SER A 32 9.79 14.64 -2.48
N VAL A 33 10.52 13.65 -3.00
CA VAL A 33 10.43 13.10 -4.36
C VAL A 33 10.16 11.60 -4.31
N GLY A 34 9.65 11.03 -5.40
CA GLY A 34 9.49 9.57 -5.52
C GLY A 34 8.19 8.99 -4.93
N GLY A 35 7.26 9.83 -4.50
CA GLY A 35 5.90 9.42 -4.13
C GLY A 35 5.77 8.75 -2.75
N PHE A 36 6.82 8.76 -1.92
CA PHE A 36 6.82 8.14 -0.59
C PHE A 36 5.77 8.73 0.37
N LEU A 37 5.26 9.92 0.06
CA LEU A 37 4.36 10.71 0.89
C LEU A 37 3.03 11.02 0.16
N ASP A 38 2.77 10.40 -0.99
CA ASP A 38 1.59 10.71 -1.80
C ASP A 38 0.28 10.41 -1.04
N ASP A 39 0.30 9.36 -0.20
CA ASP A 39 -0.83 8.99 0.67
C ASP A 39 -0.86 9.77 2.01
N GLN A 40 0.11 10.65 2.27
CA GLN A 40 0.25 11.42 3.51
C GLN A 40 0.64 12.90 3.24
N PRO A 41 -0.24 13.69 2.59
CA PRO A 41 0.07 15.07 2.20
C PRO A 41 0.36 15.97 3.41
N GLU A 42 -0.28 15.76 4.56
CA GLU A 42 -0.02 16.51 5.78
C GLU A 42 1.37 16.22 6.35
N LEU A 43 1.86 14.97 6.21
CA LEU A 43 3.21 14.62 6.63
C LEU A 43 4.24 15.42 5.84
N LYS A 44 4.05 15.57 4.53
CA LYS A 44 4.96 16.32 3.64
C LYS A 44 5.19 17.76 4.11
N GLU A 45 4.17 18.41 4.65
CA GLU A 45 4.29 19.74 5.24
C GLU A 45 5.06 19.70 6.57
N LEU A 46 4.73 18.75 7.45
CA LEU A 46 5.39 18.59 8.75
C LEU A 46 6.88 18.29 8.64
N LEU A 47 7.32 17.56 7.60
CA LEU A 47 8.74 17.28 7.36
C LEU A 47 9.56 18.54 7.05
N GLN A 48 8.93 19.69 6.73
CA GLN A 48 9.64 20.97 6.60
C GLN A 48 10.09 21.54 7.93
N ASP A 49 9.42 21.18 9.03
CA ASP A 49 9.84 21.56 10.38
C ASP A 49 11.06 20.72 10.79
N ARG A 50 12.20 21.40 10.99
CA ARG A 50 13.46 20.74 11.32
C ARG A 50 13.42 20.02 12.67
N GLU A 51 12.70 20.56 13.65
CA GLU A 51 12.60 19.95 14.97
C GLU A 51 11.76 18.68 14.90
N PHE A 52 10.63 18.73 14.20
CA PHE A 52 9.82 17.55 13.90
C PHE A 52 10.64 16.51 13.14
N PHE A 53 11.24 16.90 12.02
CA PHE A 53 12.01 16.00 11.15
C PHE A 53 13.14 15.28 11.91
N SER A 54 13.81 15.97 12.82
CA SER A 54 14.90 15.40 13.61
C SER A 54 14.49 14.26 14.55
N LYS A 55 13.19 14.11 14.85
CA LYS A 55 12.63 13.11 15.76
C LYS A 55 12.35 11.76 15.10
N ILE A 56 12.82 11.56 13.87
CA ILE A 56 12.62 10.31 13.13
C ILE A 56 13.12 9.11 13.95
N ALA A 57 12.29 8.07 14.02
CA ALA A 57 12.53 6.88 14.81
C ALA A 57 11.98 5.63 14.10
N TRP A 58 12.37 4.46 14.61
CA TRP A 58 11.74 3.20 14.24
C TRP A 58 10.39 3.08 14.94
N LEU A 59 9.37 2.67 14.18
CA LEU A 59 8.04 2.40 14.74
C LEU A 59 7.79 0.89 14.83
N GLU A 60 8.09 0.16 13.74
CA GLU A 60 8.06 -1.31 13.66
C GLU A 60 9.10 -1.79 12.62
N ASP A 61 9.38 -3.09 12.54
CA ASP A 61 10.45 -3.66 11.67
C ASP A 61 10.37 -3.25 10.19
N SER A 62 9.22 -2.76 9.72
CA SER A 62 8.98 -2.34 8.34
C SER A 62 8.66 -0.84 8.16
N TYR A 63 8.59 -0.07 9.25
CA TYR A 63 8.19 1.34 9.21
C TYR A 63 9.17 2.27 9.91
N LEU A 64 9.50 3.36 9.22
CA LEU A 64 10.29 4.47 9.74
C LEU A 64 9.36 5.67 9.90
N GLY A 65 9.38 6.38 11.03
CA GLY A 65 8.46 7.50 11.19
C GLY A 65 8.65 8.35 12.43
N TRP A 66 7.72 9.27 12.63
CA TRP A 66 7.71 10.26 13.70
C TRP A 66 6.58 10.00 14.71
N SER A 67 5.53 9.30 14.29
CA SER A 67 4.47 8.79 15.14
C SER A 67 3.73 7.63 14.46
N PRO A 68 2.87 6.88 15.17
CA PRO A 68 2.11 5.77 14.57
C PRO A 68 1.25 6.13 13.35
N HIS A 69 0.96 7.42 13.13
CA HIS A 69 0.16 7.92 12.00
C HIS A 69 1.01 8.72 11.00
N GLN A 70 2.33 8.76 11.18
CA GLN A 70 3.26 9.59 10.40
C GLN A 70 4.52 8.77 10.13
N TRP A 71 4.51 8.02 9.04
CA TRP A 71 5.52 7.03 8.74
C TRP A 71 5.73 6.84 7.24
N VAL A 72 6.86 6.25 6.88
CA VAL A 72 7.21 5.83 5.52
C VAL A 72 7.56 4.35 5.52
N ASP A 73 7.13 3.65 4.47
CA ASP A 73 7.41 2.23 4.28
C ASP A 73 8.87 2.00 3.86
N THR A 74 9.56 1.08 4.54
CA THR A 74 10.99 0.83 4.30
C THR A 74 11.28 0.02 3.03
N THR A 75 10.28 -0.67 2.46
CA THR A 75 10.41 -1.39 1.19
C THR A 75 10.58 -0.44 0.02
N GLY A 76 9.79 0.64 -0.03
CA GLY A 76 9.93 1.68 -1.05
C GLY A 76 11.30 2.36 -0.97
N LEU A 77 11.77 2.63 0.24
CA LEU A 77 13.09 3.21 0.49
C LEU A 77 14.21 2.26 0.03
N TYR A 78 14.11 0.97 0.34
CA TYR A 78 15.08 -0.04 -0.10
C TYR A 78 15.13 -0.20 -1.61
N ALA A 79 13.95 -0.23 -2.27
CA ALA A 79 13.85 -0.30 -3.73
C ALA A 79 14.53 0.90 -4.40
N SER A 80 14.30 2.10 -3.87
CA SER A 80 14.95 3.33 -4.36
C SER A 80 16.49 3.23 -4.31
N LEU A 81 17.05 2.74 -3.20
CA LEU A 81 18.50 2.62 -3.04
C LEU A 81 19.14 1.53 -3.90
N ASN A 82 18.42 0.45 -4.18
CA ASN A 82 18.94 -0.66 -4.98
C ASN A 82 18.63 -0.54 -6.49
N GLY A 83 18.06 0.60 -6.91
CA GLY A 83 17.76 0.92 -8.30
C GLY A 83 16.59 0.14 -8.88
N ARG A 84 15.68 -0.37 -8.04
CA ARG A 84 14.48 -1.09 -8.45
C ARG A 84 13.24 -0.25 -8.19
N THR A 85 12.19 -0.54 -8.95
CA THR A 85 10.86 -0.08 -8.62
C THR A 85 10.34 -0.83 -7.38
N MET A 86 9.40 -0.20 -6.65
CA MET A 86 8.71 -0.86 -5.54
C MET A 86 8.04 -2.15 -6.02
N GLN A 87 7.44 -2.15 -7.21
CA GLN A 87 6.79 -3.30 -7.81
C GLN A 87 7.76 -4.47 -8.07
N GLU A 88 8.95 -4.20 -8.60
CA GLU A 88 9.98 -5.23 -8.81
C GLU A 88 10.48 -5.82 -7.50
N GLN A 89 10.68 -4.97 -6.49
CA GLN A 89 11.13 -5.41 -5.16
C GLN A 89 10.06 -6.29 -4.50
N VAL A 90 8.80 -5.86 -4.50
CA VAL A 90 7.66 -6.63 -3.99
C VAL A 90 7.55 -7.97 -4.72
N ALA A 91 7.56 -7.98 -6.06
CA ALA A 91 7.49 -9.22 -6.83
C ALA A 91 8.62 -10.20 -6.48
N MET A 92 9.84 -9.73 -6.23
CA MET A 92 10.95 -10.58 -5.77
C MET A 92 10.70 -11.13 -4.36
N LEU A 93 10.18 -10.31 -3.44
CA LEU A 93 9.84 -10.73 -2.08
C LEU A 93 8.86 -11.90 -2.12
N ASP A 94 7.81 -11.84 -2.95
CA ASP A 94 6.83 -12.92 -3.05
C ASP A 94 7.33 -14.13 -3.81
N ALA A 95 8.13 -13.92 -4.87
CA ALA A 95 8.76 -15.01 -5.59
C ALA A 95 9.61 -15.88 -4.64
N ALA A 96 10.21 -15.26 -3.62
CA ALA A 96 10.97 -15.94 -2.58
C ALA A 96 10.12 -16.53 -1.43
N ARG A 97 8.83 -16.20 -1.31
CA ARG A 97 7.90 -16.85 -0.36
C ARG A 97 7.40 -18.18 -0.92
N VAL A 98 7.10 -19.12 -0.03
CA VAL A 98 6.38 -20.34 -0.38
C VAL A 98 4.98 -19.93 -0.89
N PRO A 99 4.43 -20.55 -1.95
CA PRO A 99 3.16 -20.11 -2.53
C PRO A 99 1.98 -19.98 -1.56
N SER A 100 1.92 -20.84 -0.53
CA SER A 100 0.89 -20.82 0.53
C SER A 100 1.04 -19.70 1.56
N GLU A 101 2.16 -18.97 1.55
CA GLU A 101 2.45 -17.88 2.50
C GLU A 101 2.47 -16.50 1.81
N ARG A 102 2.12 -16.47 0.53
CA ARG A 102 2.01 -15.21 -0.21
C ARG A 102 0.80 -14.43 0.29
N PRO A 103 0.94 -13.12 0.51
CA PRO A 103 -0.19 -12.31 0.91
C PRO A 103 -1.18 -12.26 -0.25
N LEU A 104 -2.47 -12.31 0.09
CA LEU A 104 -3.53 -12.06 -0.86
C LEU A 104 -3.41 -10.62 -1.34
N ARG A 105 -3.34 -10.43 -2.67
CA ARG A 105 -3.22 -9.10 -3.28
C ARG A 105 -4.14 -8.96 -4.46
N LEU A 106 -4.71 -7.77 -4.60
CA LEU A 106 -5.37 -7.36 -5.83
C LEU A 106 -4.31 -7.03 -6.89
N LEU A 107 -4.42 -7.66 -8.05
CA LEU A 107 -3.50 -7.45 -9.18
C LEU A 107 -4.07 -6.47 -10.20
N GLU A 108 -5.37 -6.56 -10.45
CA GLU A 108 -6.05 -5.76 -11.48
C GLU A 108 -7.44 -5.37 -10.98
N ALA A 109 -7.82 -4.11 -11.22
CA ALA A 109 -9.17 -3.60 -11.03
C ALA A 109 -9.60 -2.84 -12.29
N GLU A 110 -10.52 -3.43 -13.05
CA GLU A 110 -11.06 -2.85 -14.27
C GLU A 110 -12.46 -2.27 -13.98
N PRO A 111 -12.65 -0.94 -14.06
CA PRO A 111 -13.97 -0.34 -13.95
C PRO A 111 -14.79 -0.67 -15.20
N LEU A 112 -16.00 -1.17 -14.96
CA LEU A 112 -17.00 -1.49 -15.97
C LEU A 112 -18.16 -0.50 -15.91
N THR A 113 -19.03 -0.58 -16.92
CA THR A 113 -20.28 0.20 -16.93
C THR A 113 -21.22 -0.22 -15.79
N GLY A 114 -21.94 0.76 -15.26
CA GLY A 114 -22.89 0.55 -14.16
C GLY A 114 -22.24 0.40 -12.79
N TYR A 115 -21.10 1.07 -12.55
CA TYR A 115 -20.41 1.07 -11.25
C TYR A 115 -19.98 -0.32 -10.77
N ARG A 116 -19.51 -1.14 -11.70
CA ARG A 116 -19.00 -2.48 -11.43
C ARG A 116 -17.49 -2.51 -11.55
N LEU A 117 -16.82 -3.28 -10.70
CA LEU A 117 -15.39 -3.55 -10.82
C LEU A 117 -15.16 -5.02 -11.15
N ARG A 118 -14.37 -5.29 -12.18
CA ARG A 118 -13.80 -6.61 -12.41
C ARG A 118 -12.43 -6.68 -11.73
N LEU A 119 -12.26 -7.66 -10.85
CA LEU A 119 -11.09 -7.81 -10.01
C LEU A 119 -10.38 -9.13 -10.31
N LYS A 120 -9.06 -9.14 -10.11
CA LYS A 120 -8.22 -10.33 -10.20
C LYS A 120 -7.16 -10.33 -9.10
N TYR A 121 -7.09 -11.42 -8.36
CA TYR A 121 -6.22 -11.57 -7.20
C TYR A 121 -5.04 -12.51 -7.46
N SER A 122 -4.02 -12.42 -6.60
CA SER A 122 -2.77 -13.19 -6.68
C SER A 122 -2.93 -14.70 -6.51
N ASP A 123 -4.02 -15.14 -5.88
CA ASP A 123 -4.40 -16.56 -5.73
C ASP A 123 -5.18 -17.11 -6.93
N GLY A 124 -5.45 -16.27 -7.93
CA GLY A 124 -6.19 -16.60 -9.14
C GLY A 124 -7.69 -16.33 -9.07
N VAL A 125 -8.23 -15.92 -7.92
CA VAL A 125 -9.64 -15.52 -7.81
C VAL A 125 -9.90 -14.31 -8.68
N CYS A 126 -10.98 -14.39 -9.47
CA CYS A 126 -11.47 -13.30 -10.31
C CYS A 126 -12.97 -13.16 -10.10
N GLY A 127 -13.47 -11.91 -10.08
CA GLY A 127 -14.89 -11.66 -9.86
C GLY A 127 -15.32 -10.26 -10.26
N ILE A 128 -16.63 -10.02 -10.26
CA ILE A 128 -17.22 -8.71 -10.51
C ILE A 128 -17.99 -8.28 -9.27
N VAL A 129 -17.68 -7.10 -8.75
CA VAL A 129 -18.40 -6.49 -7.62
C VAL A 129 -19.23 -5.32 -8.13
N ASP A 130 -20.52 -5.29 -7.77
CA ASP A 130 -21.41 -4.16 -8.01
C ASP A 130 -21.35 -3.16 -6.85
N MET A 131 -21.03 -1.91 -7.18
CA MET A 131 -20.90 -0.80 -6.23
C MET A 131 -21.95 0.29 -6.47
N SER A 132 -22.93 0.06 -7.35
CA SER A 132 -23.97 1.03 -7.69
C SER A 132 -24.78 1.51 -6.49
N HIS A 133 -24.97 0.66 -5.47
CA HIS A 133 -25.66 1.00 -4.23
C HIS A 133 -24.95 2.03 -3.36
N LEU A 134 -23.66 2.29 -3.59
CA LEU A 134 -22.87 3.27 -2.84
C LEU A 134 -22.88 4.66 -3.49
N VAL A 135 -23.27 4.75 -4.77
CA VAL A 135 -23.18 5.99 -5.55
C VAL A 135 -23.97 7.12 -4.89
N GLY A 136 -23.34 8.28 -4.73
CA GLY A 136 -23.97 9.45 -4.12
C GLY A 136 -24.01 9.44 -2.60
N SER A 137 -23.52 8.38 -1.94
CA SER A 137 -23.53 8.25 -0.48
C SER A 137 -22.17 8.59 0.14
N GLY A 138 -22.15 9.54 1.08
CA GLY A 138 -20.95 9.89 1.86
C GLY A 138 -19.74 10.19 0.97
N VAL A 139 -18.62 9.51 1.22
CA VAL A 139 -17.37 9.63 0.45
C VAL A 139 -17.54 9.27 -1.04
N PHE A 140 -18.52 8.42 -1.37
CA PHE A 140 -18.83 7.99 -2.74
C PHE A 140 -19.68 9.00 -3.52
N ALA A 141 -19.93 10.20 -2.98
CA ALA A 141 -20.57 11.30 -3.71
C ALA A 141 -19.83 11.64 -5.03
N LEU A 142 -18.50 11.42 -5.06
CA LEU A 142 -17.64 11.54 -6.24
C LEU A 142 -18.19 10.77 -7.45
N TRP A 143 -18.80 9.61 -7.24
CA TRP A 143 -19.31 8.75 -8.30
C TRP A 143 -20.62 9.22 -8.92
N SER A 144 -21.21 10.33 -8.43
CA SER A 144 -22.30 11.01 -9.13
C SER A 144 -21.89 11.45 -10.54
N ASP A 145 -20.60 11.68 -10.77
CA ASP A 145 -20.00 11.71 -12.09
C ASP A 145 -19.50 10.28 -12.47
N PRO A 146 -20.13 9.61 -13.45
CA PRO A 146 -19.71 8.28 -13.89
C PRO A 146 -18.27 8.24 -14.41
N ALA A 147 -17.76 9.34 -14.96
CA ALA A 147 -16.38 9.40 -15.46
C ALA A 147 -15.35 9.32 -14.32
N SER A 148 -15.72 9.82 -13.14
CA SER A 148 -14.89 9.69 -11.94
C SER A 148 -14.75 8.23 -11.53
N PHE A 149 -15.80 7.40 -11.60
CA PHE A 149 -15.70 5.96 -11.32
C PHE A 149 -14.76 5.20 -12.28
N GLN A 150 -14.61 5.67 -13.52
CA GLN A 150 -13.71 5.06 -14.51
C GLN A 150 -12.22 5.30 -14.20
N ARG A 151 -11.91 6.11 -13.17
CA ARG A 151 -10.54 6.40 -12.75
C ARG A 151 -10.00 5.43 -11.70
N ALA A 152 -10.71 4.34 -11.41
CA ALA A 152 -10.26 3.30 -10.47
C ALA A 152 -8.81 2.85 -10.78
N ARG A 153 -7.97 2.80 -9.75
CA ARG A 153 -6.59 2.30 -9.79
C ARG A 153 -6.36 1.36 -8.62
N VAL A 154 -5.51 0.36 -8.82
CA VAL A 154 -4.99 -0.46 -7.74
C VAL A 154 -3.74 0.22 -7.19
N ASP A 155 -3.60 0.26 -5.87
CA ASP A 155 -2.40 0.78 -5.23
C ASP A 155 -1.17 -0.12 -5.48
N GLY A 156 0.02 0.35 -5.13
CA GLY A 156 1.26 -0.39 -5.39
C GLY A 156 1.37 -1.72 -4.65
N TRP A 157 0.62 -1.91 -3.58
CA TRP A 157 0.59 -3.11 -2.74
C TRP A 157 -0.58 -4.05 -3.04
N GLY A 158 -1.59 -3.59 -3.76
CA GLY A 158 -2.80 -4.37 -4.03
C GLY A 158 -3.70 -4.53 -2.80
N ASP A 159 -3.61 -3.59 -1.85
CA ASP A 159 -4.37 -3.51 -0.62
C ASP A 159 -5.68 -2.72 -0.80
N TYR A 160 -5.77 -1.83 -1.80
CA TYR A 160 -6.96 -1.03 -2.08
C TYR A 160 -7.12 -0.66 -3.57
N VAL A 161 -8.38 -0.47 -3.97
CA VAL A 161 -8.74 0.26 -5.19
C VAL A 161 -9.03 1.70 -4.80
N TYR A 162 -8.41 2.67 -5.46
CA TYR A 162 -8.63 4.09 -5.19
C TYR A 162 -9.04 4.85 -6.45
N TRP A 163 -9.77 5.95 -6.25
CA TRP A 163 -10.21 6.87 -7.29
C TRP A 163 -9.61 8.27 -7.13
N ASN A 164 -9.32 8.64 -5.88
CA ASN A 164 -8.56 9.82 -5.46
C ASN A 164 -8.12 9.61 -3.99
N ASP A 165 -7.52 10.63 -3.40
CA ASP A 165 -7.00 10.64 -2.03
C ASP A 165 -8.07 10.47 -0.93
N GLN A 166 -9.36 10.51 -1.28
CA GLN A 166 -10.48 10.45 -0.32
C GLN A 166 -11.43 9.28 -0.55
N VAL A 167 -11.29 8.57 -1.67
CA VAL A 167 -12.20 7.53 -2.10
C VAL A 167 -11.41 6.31 -2.52
N ASP A 168 -11.42 5.34 -1.62
CA ASP A 168 -10.80 4.03 -1.78
C ASP A 168 -11.76 2.90 -1.36
N SER A 169 -11.33 1.68 -1.62
CA SER A 169 -12.03 0.46 -1.22
C SER A 169 -11.01 -0.62 -0.95
N CYS A 170 -11.07 -1.18 0.25
CA CYS A 170 -10.20 -2.26 0.71
C CYS A 170 -10.32 -3.48 -0.22
N ALA A 171 -9.18 -4.01 -0.67
CA ALA A 171 -9.12 -5.18 -1.53
C ALA A 171 -9.66 -6.44 -0.85
N LEU A 172 -9.56 -6.55 0.49
CA LEU A 172 -10.07 -7.70 1.23
C LEU A 172 -11.59 -7.73 1.29
N ASP A 173 -12.24 -6.59 1.54
CA ASP A 173 -13.70 -6.46 1.53
C ASP A 173 -14.28 -6.81 0.15
N LEU A 174 -13.59 -6.36 -0.91
CA LEU A 174 -13.94 -6.69 -2.28
C LEU A 174 -13.76 -8.18 -2.59
N TYR A 175 -12.73 -8.81 -2.03
CA TYR A 175 -12.49 -10.25 -2.16
C TYR A 175 -13.58 -11.05 -1.44
N GLU A 176 -13.96 -10.64 -0.24
CA GLU A 176 -15.06 -11.25 0.51
C GLU A 176 -16.37 -11.14 -0.28
N ARG A 177 -16.64 -10.01 -0.93
CA ARG A 177 -17.83 -9.87 -1.80
C ARG A 177 -17.82 -10.83 -2.99
N ILE A 178 -16.66 -11.26 -3.47
CA ILE A 178 -16.53 -12.23 -4.56
C ILE A 178 -16.67 -13.67 -4.05
N THR A 179 -16.07 -13.97 -2.90
CA THR A 179 -15.85 -15.35 -2.44
C THR A 179 -16.71 -15.78 -1.26
N GLY A 180 -17.26 -14.84 -0.49
CA GLY A 180 -17.92 -15.06 0.80
C GLY A 180 -16.96 -15.41 1.94
N ILE A 181 -15.64 -15.30 1.74
CA ILE A 181 -14.63 -15.65 2.73
C ILE A 181 -14.14 -14.37 3.40
N ASP A 182 -14.16 -14.35 4.74
CA ASP A 182 -13.53 -13.28 5.53
C ASP A 182 -12.01 -13.28 5.25
N ALA A 183 -11.58 -12.27 4.51
CA ALA A 183 -10.22 -12.14 4.05
C ALA A 183 -9.31 -11.35 5.01
N HIS A 184 -9.85 -10.76 6.08
CA HIS A 184 -9.07 -9.93 7.00
C HIS A 184 -8.04 -10.74 7.80
N GLY A 185 -8.26 -12.04 7.98
CA GLY A 185 -7.29 -12.97 8.60
C GLY A 185 -6.09 -13.33 7.72
N PHE A 186 -6.12 -13.06 6.41
CA PHE A 186 -5.07 -13.49 5.48
C PHE A 186 -3.77 -12.70 5.61
N ARG A 187 -3.81 -11.44 6.08
CA ARG A 187 -2.61 -10.59 6.22
C ARG A 187 -1.59 -11.13 7.21
N ALA A 188 -2.02 -11.95 8.19
CA ALA A 188 -1.13 -12.47 9.23
C ALA A 188 -0.56 -13.87 8.95
N ALA A 189 -1.24 -14.70 8.16
CA ALA A 189 -0.89 -16.14 8.11
C ALA A 189 -1.37 -16.90 6.85
N GLY A 190 -1.47 -16.28 5.67
CA GLY A 190 -1.55 -17.00 4.38
C GLY A 190 -2.68 -18.03 4.17
N THR A 191 -3.59 -18.22 5.13
CA THR A 191 -4.60 -19.28 5.08
C THR A 191 -5.95 -18.76 5.60
N PRO A 192 -7.06 -19.01 4.87
CA PRO A 192 -8.39 -18.63 5.33
C PRO A 192 -8.79 -19.37 6.60
N ILE A 193 -9.45 -18.67 7.52
CA ILE A 193 -10.32 -19.28 8.53
C ILE A 193 -11.73 -19.28 7.92
N ARG A 194 -12.34 -20.45 7.73
CA ARG A 194 -13.77 -20.52 7.36
C ARG A 194 -14.59 -20.05 8.56
N SER A 195 -15.47 -19.08 8.34
CA SER A 195 -16.53 -18.75 9.28
C SER A 195 -17.43 -19.99 9.49
N PRO A 196 -17.77 -20.37 10.74
CA PRO A 196 -18.72 -21.45 10.96
C PRO A 196 -20.13 -21.00 10.57
N ASP A 197 -20.88 -21.93 9.96
CA ASP A 197 -22.30 -21.81 9.60
C ASP A 197 -23.20 -21.49 10.82
#